data_AF-A0A820JWP5-F1
#
_entry.id   AF-A0A820JWP5-F1
#
_cell.length_a   1.000
_cell.length_b   1.000
_cell.length_c   1.000
_cell.angle_alpha   90.00
_cell.angle_beta   90.00
_cell.angle_gamma   90.00
#
_symmetry.space_group_name_H-M   'P 1'
#
loop_
_entity.id
_entity.type
_entity.pdbx_description
1 polymer ?
#
loop_
_entity_poly.entity_id
_entity_poly.type
_entity_poly.pdbx_seq_one_letter_code
_entity_poly.pdbx_strand_id
1 'polypeptide(L)'
;QSKYEKETSKFDVAILKQRIVYNHLPQSFESLKIPQPILFDTIIDTMTRQRLKNRCEKILQRTESEMMMIYITTAEAKMNEYEKKFDTDLVKMKENQSSDLSHKKLTQTMLNIMEQRFQNINERLT
;
A
#
# COMPACT_ATOMS: atom_id res chain seq x y z
N GLN A 1 -23.45 22.11 6.29
CA GLN A 1 -23.38 20.70 5.84
C GLN A 1 -23.08 19.83 7.04
N SER A 2 -24.05 18.99 7.41
CA SER A 2 -23.99 18.13 8.59
C SER A 2 -22.95 17.02 8.41
N LYS A 3 -22.30 16.58 9.49
CA LYS A 3 -21.41 15.40 9.51
C LYS A 3 -22.11 14.17 8.91
N TYR A 4 -23.42 14.06 9.12
CA TYR A 4 -24.29 13.01 8.61
C TYR A 4 -24.40 13.03 7.07
N GLU A 5 -24.57 14.21 6.46
CA GLU A 5 -24.67 14.37 4.99
C GLU A 5 -23.36 14.02 4.28
N LYS A 6 -22.22 14.31 4.94
CA LYS A 6 -20.90 13.92 4.45
C LYS A 6 -20.68 12.41 4.51
N GLU A 7 -21.19 11.74 5.53
CA GLU A 7 -21.09 10.28 5.65
C GLU A 7 -22.00 9.56 4.65
N THR A 8 -23.25 10.03 4.46
CA THR A 8 -24.15 9.50 3.42
C THR A 8 -23.57 9.70 2.02
N SER A 9 -23.05 10.89 1.70
CA SER A 9 -22.41 11.12 0.40
C SER A 9 -21.20 10.22 0.15
N LYS A 10 -20.40 9.94 1.19
CA LYS A 10 -19.26 9.01 1.07
C LYS A 10 -19.72 7.57 0.81
N PHE A 11 -20.78 7.15 1.47
CA PHE A 11 -21.37 5.83 1.30
C PHE A 11 -21.97 5.65 -0.11
N ASP A 12 -22.71 6.64 -0.60
CA ASP A 12 -23.30 6.62 -1.95
C ASP A 12 -22.22 6.54 -3.04
N VAL A 13 -21.13 7.31 -2.88
CA VAL A 13 -19.99 7.25 -3.79
C VAL A 13 -19.29 5.89 -3.73
N ALA A 14 -19.20 5.25 -2.56
CA ALA A 14 -18.62 3.92 -2.42
C ALA A 14 -19.46 2.84 -3.15
N ILE A 15 -20.79 2.92 -3.02
CA ILE A 15 -21.73 2.03 -3.74
C ILE A 15 -21.60 2.24 -5.26
N LEU A 16 -21.55 3.48 -5.72
CA LEU A 16 -21.37 3.78 -7.15
C LEU A 16 -20.05 3.23 -7.69
N LYS A 17 -18.96 3.38 -6.94
CA LYS A 17 -17.66 2.79 -7.33
C LYS A 17 -17.71 1.27 -7.40
N GLN A 18 -18.35 0.61 -6.44
CA GLN A 18 -18.55 -0.85 -6.48
C GLN A 18 -19.35 -1.29 -7.71
N ARG A 19 -20.42 -0.57 -8.07
CA ARG A 19 -21.23 -0.86 -9.25
C ARG A 19 -20.44 -0.67 -10.56
N ILE A 20 -19.64 0.38 -10.65
CA ILE A 20 -18.78 0.61 -11.83
C ILE A 20 -17.76 -0.52 -11.96
N VAL A 21 -17.10 -0.89 -10.87
CA VAL A 21 -16.15 -2.02 -10.85
C VAL A 21 -16.84 -3.31 -11.27
N TYR A 22 -18.04 -3.59 -10.75
CA TYR A 22 -18.81 -4.77 -11.12
C TYR A 22 -19.14 -4.82 -12.62
N ASN A 23 -19.53 -3.70 -13.22
CA ASN A 23 -19.81 -3.61 -14.65
C ASN A 23 -18.57 -3.75 -15.55
N HIS A 24 -17.37 -3.62 -14.99
CA HIS A 24 -16.09 -3.74 -15.72
C HIS A 24 -15.35 -5.02 -15.35
N LEU A 25 -15.95 -5.92 -14.55
CA LEU A 25 -15.35 -7.22 -14.27
C LEU A 25 -15.43 -8.10 -15.54
N PRO A 26 -14.39 -8.92 -15.81
CA PRO A 26 -14.39 -9.83 -16.94
C PRO A 26 -15.59 -10.78 -16.91
N GLN A 27 -16.07 -11.22 -18.09
CA GLN A 27 -17.23 -12.11 -18.24
C GLN A 27 -17.11 -13.44 -17.44
N SER A 28 -15.90 -13.83 -17.03
CA SER A 28 -15.70 -14.96 -16.11
C SER A 28 -16.37 -14.79 -14.74
N PHE A 29 -16.74 -13.56 -14.37
CA PHE A 29 -17.54 -13.26 -13.17
C PHE A 29 -19.06 -13.27 -13.40
N GLU A 30 -19.56 -13.49 -14.63
CA GLU A 30 -21.00 -13.58 -14.93
C GLU A 30 -21.72 -14.71 -14.16
N SER A 31 -20.97 -15.65 -13.56
CA SER A 31 -21.53 -16.70 -12.70
C SER A 31 -21.98 -16.20 -11.32
N LEU A 32 -21.52 -15.04 -10.86
CA LEU A 32 -22.01 -14.40 -9.64
C LEU A 32 -23.29 -13.62 -9.98
N LYS A 33 -24.39 -14.35 -10.18
CA LYS A 33 -25.73 -13.76 -10.14
C LYS A 33 -25.92 -13.12 -8.77
N ILE A 34 -25.74 -11.80 -8.69
CA ILE A 34 -26.11 -11.05 -7.49
C ILE A 34 -27.61 -11.25 -7.31
N PRO A 35 -28.07 -11.89 -6.22
CA PRO A 35 -29.49 -12.08 -5.97
C PRO A 35 -30.17 -10.71 -5.94
N GLN A 36 -31.33 -10.60 -6.58
CA GLN A 36 -32.12 -9.38 -6.46
C GLN A 36 -32.42 -9.13 -4.97
N PRO A 37 -32.40 -7.86 -4.52
CA PRO A 37 -32.62 -7.52 -3.13
C PRO A 37 -33.97 -8.09 -2.67
N ILE A 38 -33.93 -8.89 -1.59
CA ILE A 38 -35.14 -9.45 -0.99
C ILE A 38 -35.95 -8.29 -0.42
N LEU A 39 -37.13 -8.04 -1.00
CA LEU A 39 -38.10 -7.10 -0.46
C LEU A 39 -38.76 -7.71 0.78
N PHE A 40 -38.14 -7.55 1.95
CA PHE A 40 -38.63 -8.12 3.21
C PHE A 40 -40.07 -7.70 3.54
N ASP A 41 -40.53 -6.56 3.05
CA ASP A 41 -41.88 -6.05 3.31
C ASP A 41 -42.96 -6.83 2.54
N THR A 42 -42.58 -7.65 1.55
CA THR A 42 -43.49 -8.58 0.87
C THR A 42 -43.77 -9.85 1.69
N ILE A 43 -43.03 -10.06 2.79
CA ILE A 43 -43.23 -11.20 3.69
C ILE A 43 -44.35 -10.86 4.69
N ILE A 44 -45.49 -11.53 4.53
CA ILE A 44 -46.71 -11.32 5.34
C ILE A 44 -46.48 -11.77 6.79
N ASP A 45 -45.84 -12.92 6.99
CA ASP A 45 -45.56 -13.41 8.35
C ASP A 45 -44.50 -12.54 9.04
N THR A 46 -44.93 -11.83 10.08
CA THR A 46 -44.11 -10.88 10.81
C THR A 46 -42.95 -11.58 11.53
N MET A 47 -43.17 -12.79 12.06
CA MET A 47 -42.13 -13.54 12.76
C MET A 47 -41.03 -14.00 11.80
N THR A 48 -41.40 -14.58 10.66
CA THR A 48 -40.46 -14.96 9.61
C THR A 48 -39.71 -13.76 9.06
N ARG A 49 -40.39 -12.63 8.81
CA ARG A 49 -39.77 -11.39 8.36
C ARG A 49 -38.70 -10.89 9.33
N GLN A 50 -39.01 -10.82 10.63
CA GLN A 50 -38.05 -10.36 11.63
C GLN A 50 -36.87 -11.32 11.78
N ARG A 51 -37.13 -12.64 11.76
CA ARG A 51 -36.08 -13.65 11.84
C ARG A 51 -35.10 -13.56 10.67
N LEU A 52 -35.61 -13.32 9.46
CA LEU A 52 -34.80 -13.14 8.27
C LEU A 52 -33.98 -11.85 8.31
N LYS A 53 -34.59 -10.72 8.72
CA LYS A 53 -33.87 -9.44 8.92
C LYS A 53 -32.70 -9.62 9.88
N ASN A 54 -32.96 -10.18 11.07
CA ASN A 54 -31.92 -10.43 12.06
C ASN A 54 -30.81 -11.37 11.55
N ARG A 55 -31.16 -12.36 10.73
CA ARG A 55 -30.18 -13.29 10.14
C ARG A 55 -29.30 -12.58 9.12
N CYS A 56 -29.87 -11.74 8.26
CA CYS A 56 -29.14 -10.94 7.30
C CYS A 56 -28.22 -9.93 7.98
N GLU A 57 -28.68 -9.25 9.03
CA GLU A 57 -27.84 -8.35 9.84
C GLU A 57 -26.64 -9.07 10.45
N LYS A 58 -26.85 -10.26 11.03
CA LYS A 58 -25.76 -11.07 11.58
C LYS A 58 -24.75 -11.49 10.52
N ILE A 59 -25.22 -11.88 9.33
CA ILE A 59 -24.34 -12.23 8.21
C ILE A 59 -23.54 -11.00 7.78
N LEU A 60 -24.20 -9.85 7.63
CA LEU A 60 -23.55 -8.59 7.25
C LEU A 60 -22.45 -8.21 8.24
N GLN A 61 -22.76 -8.19 9.54
CA GLN A 61 -21.79 -7.89 10.60
C GLN A 61 -20.59 -8.84 10.57
N ARG A 62 -20.84 -10.14 10.38
CA ARG A 62 -19.77 -11.14 10.28
C ARG A 62 -18.90 -10.90 9.05
N THR A 63 -19.50 -10.68 7.88
CA THR A 63 -18.78 -10.45 6.63
C THR A 63 -17.97 -9.16 6.69
N GLU A 64 -18.51 -8.09 7.27
CA GLU A 64 -17.78 -6.84 7.49
C GLU A 64 -16.56 -7.05 8.39
N SER A 65 -16.73 -7.80 9.49
CA SER A 65 -15.63 -8.13 10.40
C SER A 65 -14.55 -8.97 9.72
N GLU A 66 -14.93 -10.00 8.95
CA GLU A 66 -13.98 -10.84 8.21
C GLU A 66 -13.24 -10.03 7.13
N MET A 67 -13.95 -9.16 6.41
CA MET A 67 -13.34 -8.30 5.38
C MET A 67 -12.36 -7.29 5.98
N MET A 68 -12.67 -6.75 7.16
CA MET A 68 -11.74 -5.89 7.90
C MET A 68 -10.45 -6.63 8.27
N MET A 69 -10.55 -7.87 8.76
CA MET A 69 -9.37 -8.69 9.07
C MET A 69 -8.52 -8.97 7.84
N ILE A 70 -9.15 -9.27 6.69
CA ILE A 70 -8.44 -9.46 5.42
C ILE A 70 -7.71 -8.17 5.02
N TYR A 71 -8.36 -7.01 5.19
CA TYR A 71 -7.74 -5.72 4.87
C TYR A 71 -6.53 -5.41 5.76
N ILE A 72 -6.66 -5.62 7.07
CA ILE A 72 -5.57 -5.41 8.04
C ILE A 72 -4.39 -6.32 7.70
N THR A 73 -4.62 -7.62 7.56
CA THR A 73 -3.56 -8.59 7.26
C THR A 73 -2.87 -8.30 5.93
N THR A 74 -3.62 -7.85 4.92
CA THR A 74 -3.05 -7.43 3.63
C THR A 74 -2.20 -6.16 3.77
N ALA A 75 -2.65 -5.19 4.56
CA ALA A 75 -1.90 -3.97 4.81
C ALA A 75 -0.60 -4.25 5.58
N GLU A 76 -0.65 -5.09 6.61
CA GLU A 76 0.52 -5.53 7.39
C GLU A 76 1.52 -6.30 6.51
N ALA A 77 1.05 -7.19 5.64
CA ALA A 77 1.91 -7.91 4.71
C ALA A 77 2.66 -6.95 3.76
N LYS A 78 1.96 -5.95 3.22
CA LYS A 78 2.58 -4.92 2.36
C LYS A 78 3.56 -4.05 3.14
N MET A 79 3.23 -3.66 4.37
CA MET A 79 4.13 -2.91 5.23
C MET A 79 5.44 -3.67 5.45
N ASN A 80 5.35 -4.96 5.80
CA ASN A 80 6.52 -5.83 5.98
C ASN A 80 7.35 -5.97 4.69
N GLU A 81 6.70 -6.01 3.52
CA GLU A 81 7.39 -6.04 2.22
C GLU A 81 8.19 -4.76 1.99
N TYR A 82 7.59 -3.60 2.26
CA TYR A 82 8.27 -2.30 2.12
C TYR A 82 9.40 -2.12 3.13
N GLU A 83 9.23 -2.58 4.37
CA GLU A 83 10.27 -2.52 5.40
C GLU A 83 11.51 -3.34 4.99
N LYS A 84 11.31 -4.59 4.51
CA LYS A 84 12.39 -5.42 3.98
C LYS A 84 13.09 -4.78 2.79
N LYS A 85 12.33 -4.14 1.90
CA LYS A 85 12.89 -3.44 0.75
C LYS A 85 13.73 -2.25 1.19
N PHE A 86 13.24 -1.47 2.16
CA PHE A 86 13.95 -0.34 2.74
C PHE A 86 15.27 -0.78 3.38
N ASP A 87 15.26 -1.84 4.19
CA ASP A 87 16.48 -2.37 4.81
C ASP A 87 17.50 -2.82 3.76
N THR A 88 17.03 -3.48 2.71
CA THR A 88 17.88 -3.90 1.58
C THR A 88 18.51 -2.70 0.88
N ASP A 89 17.73 -1.66 0.61
CA ASP A 89 18.20 -0.44 -0.05
C ASP A 89 19.17 0.33 0.85
N LEU A 90 18.94 0.35 2.17
CA LEU A 90 19.84 0.95 3.14
C LEU A 90 21.21 0.25 3.19
N VAL A 91 21.22 -1.07 3.16
CA VAL A 91 22.47 -1.86 3.09
C VAL A 91 23.23 -1.55 1.81
N LYS A 92 22.56 -1.60 0.65
CA LYS A 92 23.17 -1.26 -0.65
C LYS A 92 23.71 0.17 -0.69
N MET A 93 23.00 1.12 -0.09
CA MET A 93 23.46 2.51 0.02
C MET A 93 24.75 2.61 0.83
N LYS A 94 24.84 1.91 1.97
CA LYS A 94 26.06 1.88 2.79
C LYS A 94 27.23 1.22 2.06
N GLU A 95 26.98 0.12 1.36
CA GLU A 95 27.99 -0.55 0.53
C GLU A 95 28.52 0.38 -0.57
N ASN A 96 27.63 1.07 -1.28
CA ASN A 96 27.99 2.04 -2.31
C ASN A 96 28.74 3.27 -1.76
N GLN A 97 28.41 3.75 -0.56
CA GLN A 97 29.18 4.81 0.09
C GLN A 97 30.57 4.33 0.52
N SER A 98 30.70 3.06 0.90
CA SER A 98 32.00 2.48 1.30
C SER A 98 32.91 2.14 0.12
N SER A 99 32.37 1.85 -1.06
CA SER A 99 33.15 1.65 -2.29
C SER A 99 33.68 2.97 -2.87
N ASP A 100 33.02 4.11 -2.61
CA ASP A 100 33.44 5.45 -3.03
C ASP A 100 34.66 5.98 -2.24
N LEU A 101 35.00 5.36 -1.09
CA LEU A 101 36.23 5.63 -0.34
C LEU A 101 37.51 5.18 -1.07
N SER A 102 37.40 4.32 -2.09
CA SER A 102 38.48 3.99 -3.02
C SER A 102 39.02 5.23 -3.73
N HIS A 103 38.12 6.16 -4.11
CA HIS A 103 38.51 7.41 -4.78
C HIS A 103 39.33 8.34 -3.86
N LYS A 104 39.06 8.38 -2.55
CA LYS A 104 39.81 9.22 -1.60
C LYS A 104 41.29 8.84 -1.49
N LYS A 105 41.63 7.54 -1.59
CA LYS A 105 43.03 7.07 -1.55
C LYS A 105 43.81 7.49 -2.81
N LEU A 106 43.15 7.50 -3.96
CA LEU A 106 43.73 7.96 -5.22
C LEU A 106 44.07 9.46 -5.15
N THR A 107 43.18 10.27 -4.57
CA THR A 107 43.37 11.72 -4.43
C THR A 107 44.54 12.07 -3.52
N GLN A 108 44.73 11.37 -2.39
CA GLN A 108 45.88 11.61 -1.51
C GLN A 108 47.22 11.25 -2.19
N THR A 109 47.22 10.17 -2.97
CA THR A 109 48.43 9.74 -3.71
C THR A 109 48.77 10.76 -4.80
N MET A 110 47.77 11.29 -5.51
CA MET A 110 47.95 12.37 -6.48
C MET A 110 48.41 13.70 -5.87
N LEU A 111 47.97 14.02 -4.65
CA LEU A 111 48.45 15.20 -3.91
C LEU A 111 49.93 15.07 -3.55
N ASN A 112 50.33 13.93 -2.97
CA ASN A 112 51.74 13.66 -2.61
C ASN A 112 52.65 13.66 -3.87
N ILE A 113 52.18 12.99 -4.92
CA ILE A 113 52.33 13.35 -6.34
C ILE A 113 52.90 14.74 -6.68
N MET A 114 51.97 15.70 -6.68
CA MET A 114 52.19 17.08 -7.07
C MET A 114 53.14 17.79 -6.12
N GLU A 115 53.05 17.51 -4.82
CA GLU A 115 53.89 18.17 -3.81
C GLU A 115 55.37 17.79 -3.96
N GLN A 116 55.69 16.52 -4.22
CA GLN A 116 57.05 16.10 -4.56
C GLN A 116 57.56 16.74 -5.85
N ARG A 117 56.70 16.93 -6.86
CA ARG A 117 57.08 17.61 -8.10
C ARG A 117 57.38 19.09 -7.86
N PHE A 118 56.58 19.76 -7.04
CA PHE A 118 56.82 21.16 -6.67
C PHE A 118 58.14 21.34 -5.92
N GLN A 119 58.43 20.48 -4.93
CA GLN A 119 59.70 20.51 -4.20
C GLN A 119 60.91 20.33 -5.13
N ASN A 120 60.87 19.33 -6.01
CA ASN A 120 61.94 19.09 -6.99
C ASN A 120 62.16 20.26 -7.96
N ILE A 121 61.10 20.98 -8.34
CA ILE A 121 61.23 22.18 -9.18
C ILE A 121 61.90 23.30 -8.36
N ASN A 122 61.50 23.47 -7.11
CA ASN A 122 62.05 24.51 -6.24
C ASN A 122 63.54 24.28 -5.97
N GLU A 123 63.95 23.04 -5.70
CA GLU A 123 65.35 22.65 -5.53
C GLU A 123 66.21 22.87 -6.78
N ARG A 124 65.61 22.83 -7.98
CA ARG A 124 66.31 23.12 -9.24
C ARG A 124 66.39 24.62 -9.55
N LEU A 125 65.57 25.43 -8.91
CA LEU A 125 65.52 26.89 -9.10
C LEU A 125 66.35 27.66 -8.07
N THR A 126 66.69 27.01 -6.94
CA THR A 126 67.72 27.47 -5.97
C THR A 126 69.10 26.97 -6.34
#